data_AF-A0A923Q219-F1
#
_entry.id   AF-A0A923Q219-F1
#
_cell.length_a   1.000
_cell.length_b   1.000
_cell.length_c   1.000
_cell.angle_alpha   90.00
_cell.angle_beta   90.00
_cell.angle_gamma   90.00
#
_symmetry.space_group_name_H-M   'P 1'
#
loop_
_entity.id
_entity.type
_entity.pdbx_description
1 polymer ?
#
loop_
_entity_poly.entity_id
_entity_poly.type
_entity_poly.pdbx_seq_one_letter_code
_entity_poly.pdbx_strand_id
1 'polypeptide(L)'
;AAPGNNIISCLPGNTYGTMTGTSQATAFVTGAAVLAMAKREAYKAVDVKKYILATGDAEQSLVGKSRNYRQLNLYKTLTILDQGTNLAGMKNENGMDYKFTTDPNMKGSNPANEAADFARSLRQTLDKASRLGTKQPAGVNPED
;
A
#
# COMPACT_ATOMS: atom_id res chain seq x y z
N ALA A 1 7.77 11.27 6.02
CA ALA A 1 8.78 12.17 5.43
C ALA A 1 9.01 11.78 3.98
N ALA A 2 9.50 12.70 3.15
CA ALA A 2 9.86 12.44 1.75
C ALA A 2 11.15 13.19 1.42
N PRO A 3 11.84 12.88 0.31
CA PRO A 3 13.09 13.53 -0.07
C PRO A 3 12.89 15.04 -0.25
N GLY A 4 13.65 15.85 0.48
CA GLY A 4 13.56 17.30 0.44
C GLY A 4 14.88 18.01 0.71
N ASN A 5 15.99 17.28 0.71
CA ASN A 5 17.33 17.85 0.90
C ASN A 5 18.15 17.63 -0.37
N ASN A 6 18.80 18.68 -0.84
CA ASN A 6 19.63 18.71 -2.04
C ASN A 6 18.92 18.13 -3.28
N ILE A 7 17.70 18.59 -3.53
CA ILE A 7 16.87 18.16 -4.66
C ILE A 7 17.12 19.08 -5.85
N ILE A 8 17.53 18.51 -6.98
CA ILE A 8 17.66 19.24 -8.25
C ILE A 8 16.26 19.51 -8.81
N SER A 9 15.98 20.75 -9.18
CA SER A 9 14.71 21.17 -9.79
C SER A 9 14.93 22.18 -10.92
N CYS A 10 13.90 22.35 -11.75
CA CYS A 10 13.92 23.29 -12.87
C CYS A 10 13.80 24.72 -12.36
N LEU A 11 14.61 25.61 -12.90
CA LEU A 11 14.59 27.04 -12.65
C LEU A 11 14.21 27.80 -13.93
N PRO A 12 13.68 29.03 -13.81
CA PRO A 12 13.45 29.90 -14.96
C PRO A 12 14.73 30.07 -15.80
N GLY A 13 14.55 30.28 -17.11
CA GLY A 13 15.68 30.47 -18.04
C GLY A 13 16.36 29.18 -18.50
N ASN A 14 15.65 28.04 -18.50
CA ASN A 14 16.19 26.74 -18.94
C ASN A 14 17.40 26.28 -18.12
N THR A 15 17.36 26.53 -16.81
CA THR A 15 18.43 26.18 -15.87
C THR A 15 17.94 25.17 -14.85
N TYR A 16 18.89 24.56 -14.14
CA TYR A 16 18.62 23.65 -13.02
C TYR A 16 19.34 24.18 -11.78
N GLY A 17 18.72 23.99 -10.63
CA GLY A 17 19.30 24.36 -9.35
C GLY A 17 18.96 23.35 -8.27
N THR A 18 19.81 23.30 -7.25
CA THR A 18 19.63 22.45 -6.07
C THR A 18 18.87 23.23 -5.01
N MET A 19 17.79 22.64 -4.49
CA MET A 19 16.95 23.22 -3.43
C MET A 19 16.78 22.25 -2.27
N THR A 20 16.65 22.80 -1.07
CA THR A 20 16.33 22.07 0.15
C THR A 20 15.11 22.70 0.80
N GLY A 21 14.12 21.89 1.15
CA GLY A 21 12.90 22.36 1.79
C GLY A 21 11.78 21.32 1.82
N THR A 22 10.80 21.61 2.67
CA THR A 22 9.55 20.84 2.73
C THR A 22 8.73 20.98 1.44
N SER A 23 8.89 22.07 0.69
CA SER A 23 8.27 22.26 -0.63
C SER A 23 8.67 21.16 -1.61
N GLN A 24 9.96 20.78 -1.65
CA GLN A 24 10.44 19.69 -2.50
C GLN A 24 9.89 18.34 -2.04
N ALA A 25 9.89 18.10 -0.72
CA ALA A 25 9.27 16.90 -0.15
C ALA A 25 7.78 16.79 -0.50
N THR A 26 7.04 17.91 -0.46
CA THR A 26 5.63 17.97 -0.86
C THR A 26 5.46 17.64 -2.35
N ALA A 27 6.33 18.14 -3.22
CA ALA A 27 6.30 17.81 -4.65
C ALA A 27 6.46 16.30 -4.90
N PHE A 28 7.40 15.64 -4.19
CA PHE A 28 7.57 14.18 -4.27
C PHE A 28 6.33 13.40 -3.82
N VAL A 29 5.72 13.76 -2.69
CA VAL A 29 4.50 13.10 -2.20
C VAL A 29 3.33 13.32 -3.17
N THR A 30 3.23 14.52 -3.74
CA THR A 30 2.20 14.86 -4.73
C THR A 30 2.35 14.03 -6.00
N GLY A 31 3.56 13.93 -6.54
CA GLY A 31 3.84 13.08 -7.71
C GLY A 31 3.54 11.60 -7.45
N ALA A 32 3.87 11.09 -6.26
CA ALA A 32 3.53 9.73 -5.84
C ALA A 32 2.01 9.49 -5.80
N ALA A 33 1.25 10.45 -5.26
CA ALA A 33 -0.22 10.36 -5.21
C ALA A 33 -0.86 10.40 -6.60
N VAL A 34 -0.37 11.27 -7.48
CA VAL A 34 -0.84 11.35 -8.88
C VAL A 34 -0.56 10.04 -9.61
N LEU A 35 0.63 9.46 -9.46
CA LEU A 35 0.97 8.20 -10.11
C LEU A 35 0.09 7.03 -9.59
N ALA A 36 -0.19 7.01 -8.30
CA ALA A 36 -1.12 6.05 -7.70
C ALA A 36 -2.54 6.18 -8.28
N MET A 37 -3.02 7.41 -8.47
CA MET A 37 -4.33 7.69 -9.08
C MET A 37 -4.35 7.36 -10.58
N ALA A 38 -3.29 7.68 -11.31
CA ALA A 38 -3.19 7.41 -12.75
C ALA A 38 -3.19 5.90 -13.07
N LYS A 39 -2.70 5.08 -12.14
CA LYS A 39 -2.67 3.62 -12.32
C LYS A 39 -4.07 2.99 -12.27
N ARG A 40 -5.01 3.55 -11.49
CA ARG A 40 -6.43 3.19 -11.47
C ARG A 40 -7.29 4.39 -11.07
N GLU A 41 -8.05 4.93 -12.03
CA GLU A 41 -8.93 6.10 -11.83
C GLU A 41 -10.02 5.92 -10.77
N ALA A 42 -10.30 4.68 -10.34
CA ALA A 42 -11.33 4.37 -9.35
C ALA A 42 -10.92 4.64 -7.89
N TYR A 43 -9.65 4.92 -7.59
CA TYR A 43 -9.22 5.16 -6.20
C TYR A 43 -9.55 6.57 -5.71
N LYS A 44 -10.28 6.65 -4.60
CA LYS A 44 -10.54 7.93 -3.93
C LYS A 44 -9.26 8.44 -3.26
N ALA A 45 -9.13 9.76 -3.16
CA ALA A 45 -7.99 10.42 -2.50
C ALA A 45 -7.75 9.91 -1.06
N VAL A 46 -8.82 9.58 -0.35
CA VAL A 46 -8.75 9.02 1.01
C VAL A 46 -8.02 7.68 1.03
N ASP A 47 -8.25 6.83 0.04
CA ASP A 47 -7.64 5.51 -0.01
C ASP A 47 -6.18 5.60 -0.47
N VAL A 48 -5.89 6.43 -1.47
CA VAL A 48 -4.51 6.74 -1.88
C VAL A 48 -3.67 7.25 -0.70
N LYS A 49 -4.24 8.13 0.14
CA LYS A 49 -3.59 8.60 1.37
C LYS A 49 -3.30 7.44 2.32
N LYS A 50 -4.26 6.53 2.56
CA LYS A 50 -4.05 5.37 3.44
C LYS A 50 -2.91 4.49 2.93
N TYR A 51 -2.90 4.18 1.63
CA TYR A 51 -1.84 3.38 1.01
C TYR A 51 -0.48 4.06 1.19
N ILE A 52 -0.31 5.31 0.75
CA ILE A 52 0.97 6.04 0.88
C ILE A 52 1.48 6.07 2.32
N LEU A 53 0.60 6.28 3.30
CA LEU A 53 0.98 6.35 4.71
C LEU A 53 1.41 5.00 5.28
N ALA A 54 0.90 3.90 4.75
CA ALA A 54 1.11 2.57 5.30
C ALA A 54 2.16 1.75 4.54
N THR A 55 2.48 2.11 3.30
CA THR A 55 3.53 1.48 2.48
C THR A 55 4.90 2.13 2.62
N GLY A 56 5.00 3.27 3.28
CA GLY A 56 6.29 3.93 3.54
C GLY A 56 7.27 3.03 4.29
N ASP A 57 8.56 3.29 4.17
CA ASP A 57 9.59 2.55 4.90
C ASP A 57 9.75 3.10 6.30
N ALA A 58 9.75 2.24 7.31
CA ALA A 58 10.01 2.64 8.68
C ALA A 58 11.47 3.10 8.79
N GLU A 59 11.68 4.26 9.38
CA GLU A 59 12.99 4.90 9.43
C GLU A 59 13.25 5.38 10.87
N GLN A 60 14.32 4.85 11.47
CA GLN A 60 14.62 5.07 12.89
C GLN A 60 14.81 6.57 13.19
N SER A 61 15.41 7.31 12.25
CA SER A 61 15.66 8.75 12.39
C SER A 61 14.39 9.61 12.42
N LEU A 62 13.24 9.05 12.02
CA LEU A 62 11.94 9.71 12.04
C LEU A 62 11.12 9.41 13.29
N VAL A 63 11.57 8.48 14.15
CA VAL A 63 10.90 8.16 15.43
C VAL A 63 10.79 9.42 16.28
N GLY A 64 9.57 9.72 16.75
CA GLY A 64 9.27 10.96 17.49
C GLY A 64 9.21 12.26 16.67
N LYS A 65 9.54 12.24 15.37
CA LYS A 65 9.54 13.44 14.50
C LYS A 65 8.40 13.48 13.47
N SER A 66 7.75 12.35 13.21
CA SER A 66 6.67 12.22 12.23
C SER A 66 5.65 11.21 12.75
N ARG A 67 4.34 11.45 12.58
CA ARG A 67 3.26 10.61 13.13
C ARG A 67 3.38 9.12 12.79
N ASN A 68 3.92 8.80 11.61
CA ASN A 68 4.05 7.41 11.15
C ASN A 68 5.50 6.91 11.18
N TYR A 69 6.48 7.74 11.54
CA TYR A 69 7.90 7.38 11.56
C TYR A 69 8.44 6.77 10.24
N ARG A 70 7.78 7.13 9.12
CA ARG A 70 7.99 6.50 7.81
C ARG A 70 8.47 7.47 6.75
N GLN A 71 9.32 6.98 5.85
CA GLN A 71 9.74 7.65 4.62
C GLN A 71 8.91 7.16 3.43
N LEU A 72 8.60 8.05 2.47
CA LEU A 72 7.83 7.73 1.28
C LEU A 72 8.52 6.62 0.46
N ASN A 73 7.78 5.54 0.16
CA ASN A 73 8.20 4.48 -0.76
C ASN A 73 7.17 4.31 -1.88
N LEU A 74 7.52 4.80 -3.08
CA LEU A 74 6.63 4.76 -4.24
C LEU A 74 6.46 3.34 -4.79
N TYR A 75 7.54 2.55 -4.83
CA TYR A 75 7.52 1.19 -5.36
C TYR A 75 6.56 0.28 -4.57
N LYS A 76 6.66 0.29 -3.24
CA LYS A 76 5.74 -0.46 -2.37
C LYS A 76 4.30 0.00 -2.52
N THR A 77 4.08 1.31 -2.61
CA THR A 77 2.75 1.90 -2.84
C THR A 77 2.11 1.36 -4.11
N LEU A 78 2.82 1.45 -5.24
CA LEU A 78 2.30 0.99 -6.53
C LEU A 78 2.11 -0.51 -6.59
N THR A 79 3.02 -1.29 -5.98
CA THR A 79 2.91 -2.75 -5.96
C THR A 79 1.66 -3.22 -5.21
N ILE A 80 1.36 -2.60 -4.07
CA ILE A 80 0.17 -2.93 -3.27
C ILE A 80 -1.11 -2.46 -3.98
N LEU A 81 -1.09 -1.28 -4.62
CA LEU A 81 -2.22 -0.82 -5.44
C LEU A 81 -2.47 -1.72 -6.66
N ASP A 82 -1.41 -2.16 -7.35
CA ASP A 82 -1.52 -2.98 -8.57
C ASP A 82 -2.05 -4.38 -8.28
N GLN A 83 -1.62 -4.97 -7.18
CA GLN A 83 -2.07 -6.31 -6.77
C GLN A 83 -3.53 -6.36 -6.30
N GLY A 84 -4.24 -5.22 -6.27
CA GLY A 84 -5.57 -5.13 -5.65
C GLY A 84 -5.53 -5.63 -4.21
N THR A 85 -4.36 -5.54 -3.57
CA THR A 85 -4.16 -6.09 -2.24
C THR A 85 -4.68 -5.12 -1.21
N ASN A 86 -5.46 -5.63 -0.26
CA ASN A 86 -5.79 -4.86 0.92
C ASN A 86 -4.48 -4.54 1.69
N LEU A 87 -4.55 -3.60 2.64
CA LEU A 87 -3.36 -3.14 3.36
C LEU A 87 -2.62 -4.24 4.15
N ALA A 88 -3.25 -5.40 4.32
CA ALA A 88 -2.68 -6.61 4.92
C ALA A 88 -1.96 -7.55 3.92
N GLY A 89 -1.90 -7.21 2.63
CA GLY A 89 -1.23 -8.00 1.60
C GLY A 89 -2.09 -9.10 0.95
N MET A 90 -3.42 -9.07 1.10
CA MET A 90 -4.33 -10.06 0.52
C MET A 90 -4.86 -9.58 -0.82
N LYS A 91 -4.63 -10.32 -1.92
CA LYS A 91 -5.15 -10.02 -3.26
C LYS A 91 -6.67 -10.23 -3.26
N ASN A 92 -7.45 -9.15 -3.40
CA ASN A 92 -8.91 -9.26 -3.53
C ASN A 92 -9.24 -9.62 -4.99
N GLU A 93 -9.26 -10.92 -5.29
CA GLU A 93 -9.65 -11.42 -6.61
C GLU A 93 -11.16 -11.31 -6.89
N ASN A 94 -11.96 -11.08 -5.84
CA ASN A 94 -13.36 -10.68 -5.94
C ASN A 94 -13.50 -9.36 -5.18
N GLY A 95 -13.99 -8.30 -5.83
CA GLY A 95 -14.06 -6.89 -5.36
C GLY A 95 -14.89 -6.63 -4.10
N MET A 96 -14.67 -7.40 -3.03
CA MET A 96 -15.17 -7.12 -1.69
C MET A 96 -14.15 -6.23 -1.00
N ASP A 97 -14.42 -4.93 -1.06
CA ASP A 97 -13.73 -3.90 -0.30
C ASP A 97 -14.04 -4.14 1.19
N TYR A 98 -13.20 -4.93 1.88
CA TYR A 98 -13.33 -5.18 3.31
C TYR A 98 -13.00 -3.90 4.06
N LYS A 99 -14.03 -3.06 4.19
CA LYS A 99 -13.99 -1.79 4.89
C LYS A 99 -13.87 -2.05 6.39
N PHE A 100 -12.63 -2.10 6.89
CA PHE A 100 -12.36 -2.08 8.32
C PHE A 100 -12.66 -0.67 8.85
N THR A 101 -13.91 -0.42 9.24
CA THR A 101 -14.28 0.79 9.98
C THR A 101 -14.37 0.49 11.46
N THR A 102 -13.56 1.15 12.27
CA THR A 102 -13.73 1.21 13.73
C THR A 102 -14.85 2.17 14.15
N ASP A 103 -15.78 2.51 13.25
CA ASP A 103 -16.83 3.49 13.49
C ASP A 103 -18.10 2.78 13.99
N PRO A 104 -18.43 2.88 15.28
CA PRO A 104 -19.53 2.13 15.90
C PRO A 104 -20.92 2.57 15.41
N ASN A 105 -21.02 3.61 14.58
CA ASN A 105 -22.30 4.19 14.16
C ASN A 105 -22.71 3.83 12.70
N MET A 106 -22.01 2.90 12.05
CA MET A 106 -22.44 2.38 10.74
C MET A 106 -23.51 1.30 10.93
N LYS A 107 -24.71 1.55 10.40
CA LYS A 107 -25.87 0.66 10.48
C LYS A 107 -25.60 -0.67 9.76
N GLY A 108 -25.22 -1.71 10.50
CA GLY A 108 -24.96 -3.07 10.01
C GLY A 108 -23.78 -3.81 10.67
N SER A 109 -22.93 -3.12 11.43
CA SER A 109 -21.74 -3.70 12.06
C SER A 109 -22.07 -4.32 13.42
N ASN A 110 -22.30 -5.64 13.45
CA ASN A 110 -22.22 -6.38 14.71
C ASN A 110 -20.76 -6.84 14.88
N PRO A 111 -20.00 -6.38 15.89
CA PRO A 111 -18.56 -6.64 16.00
C PRO A 111 -18.21 -8.14 16.05
N ALA A 112 -19.12 -8.97 16.55
CA ALA A 112 -18.99 -10.43 16.53
C ALA A 112 -19.05 -11.02 15.10
N ASN A 113 -19.88 -10.44 14.23
CA ASN A 113 -20.00 -10.86 12.83
C ASN A 113 -18.78 -10.41 12.02
N GLU A 114 -18.28 -9.20 12.26
CA GLU A 114 -17.06 -8.70 11.59
C GLU A 114 -15.81 -9.51 11.96
N ALA A 115 -15.66 -9.88 13.23
CA ALA A 115 -14.56 -10.75 13.68
C ALA A 115 -14.67 -12.16 13.09
N ALA A 116 -15.89 -12.70 12.98
CA ALA A 116 -16.14 -13.99 12.36
C ALA A 116 -15.86 -13.97 10.84
N ASP A 117 -16.26 -12.91 10.15
CA ASP A 117 -16.04 -12.75 8.72
C ASP A 117 -14.55 -12.53 8.41
N PHE A 118 -13.83 -11.79 9.26
CA PHE A 118 -12.38 -11.71 9.21
C PHE A 118 -11.72 -13.08 9.43
N ALA A 119 -12.14 -13.83 10.45
CA ALA A 119 -11.59 -15.16 10.74
C ALA A 119 -11.81 -16.16 9.60
N ARG A 120 -12.98 -16.13 8.95
CA ARG A 120 -13.28 -16.96 7.77
C ARG A 120 -12.43 -16.55 6.57
N SER A 121 -12.33 -15.26 6.31
CA SER A 121 -11.49 -14.70 5.23
C SER A 121 -10.01 -15.06 5.42
N LEU A 122 -9.50 -14.96 6.66
CA LEU A 122 -8.12 -15.33 7.00
C LEU A 122 -7.86 -16.82 6.82
N ARG A 123 -8.79 -17.69 7.24
CA ARG A 123 -8.66 -19.14 7.00
C ARG A 123 -8.65 -19.48 5.52
N GLN A 124 -9.54 -18.88 4.74
CA GLN A 124 -9.59 -19.10 3.29
C GLN A 124 -8.32 -18.64 2.59
N THR A 125 -7.72 -17.52 3.03
CA THR A 125 -6.44 -17.04 2.49
C THR A 125 -5.26 -17.92 2.89
N LEU A 126 -5.23 -18.41 4.14
CA LEU A 126 -4.20 -19.36 4.60
C LEU A 126 -4.29 -20.70 3.86
N ASP A 127 -5.49 -21.22 3.64
CA ASP A 127 -5.73 -22.44 2.87
C ASP A 127 -5.36 -22.28 1.38
N LYS A 128 -5.50 -21.07 0.83
CA LYS A 128 -5.08 -20.80 -0.55
C LYS A 128 -3.57 -20.61 -0.67
N ALA A 129 -2.94 -19.97 0.32
CA ALA A 129 -1.49 -19.80 0.39
C ALA A 129 -0.75 -21.15 0.59
N SER A 130 -1.31 -22.06 1.40
CA SER A 130 -0.75 -23.41 1.60
C SER A 130 -0.78 -24.25 0.31
N ARG A 131 -1.78 -24.06 -0.54
CA ARG A 131 -1.90 -24.72 -1.86
C ARG A 131 -0.91 -24.21 -2.91
N LEU A 132 -0.37 -23.00 -2.77
CA LEU A 132 0.70 -22.49 -3.66
C LEU A 132 2.10 -23.01 -3.29
N GLY A 133 2.28 -23.55 -2.08
CA GLY A 133 3.55 -24.13 -1.62
C GLY A 133 3.82 -25.57 -2.05
N THR A 134 2.86 -26.23 -2.70
CA THR A 134 2.95 -27.64 -3.13
C THR A 134 2.86 -27.77 -4.65
N LYS A 135 3.70 -27.03 -5.39
CA LYS A 135 4.04 -27.46 -6.74
C LYS A 135 5.07 -28.58 -6.62
N GLN A 136 4.55 -29.80 -6.48
CA GLN A 136 5.27 -31.07 -6.55
C GLN A 136 6.26 -31.02 -7.74
N PRO A 137 7.55 -31.38 -7.57
CA PRO A 137 8.45 -31.58 -8.70
C PRO A 137 7.89 -32.70 -9.58
N ALA A 138 7.97 -32.52 -10.90
CA ALA A 138 7.62 -33.55 -11.88
C ALA A 138 8.44 -34.82 -11.61
N GLY A 139 7.82 -35.78 -10.94
CA GLY A 139 8.38 -37.09 -10.65
C GLY A 139 7.97 -38.07 -11.73
N VAL A 140 8.96 -38.46 -12.54
CA VAL A 140 9.19 -39.78 -13.14
C VAL A 140 8.06 -40.81 -12.94
N ASN A 141 7.43 -41.22 -14.04
CA ASN A 141 6.61 -42.43 -14.11
C ASN A 141 7.52 -43.67 -14.13
N PRO A 142 7.32 -44.65 -13.24
CA PRO A 142 7.75 -46.02 -13.45
C PRO A 142 6.59 -46.87 -13.99
N GLU A 143 6.86 -47.57 -15.09
CA GLU A 143 6.25 -48.81 -15.59
C GLU A 143 4.82 -48.76 -16.18
N ASP A 144 4.75 -48.77 -17.51
CA ASP A 144 4.37 -49.94 -18.34
C ASP A 144 5.05 -49.83 -19.72
#